data_AF-A0A432WFT3-F1
#
_entry.id   AF-A0A432WFT3-F1
#
_cell.length_a   1.000
_cell.length_b   1.000
_cell.length_c   1.000
_cell.angle_alpha   90.00
_cell.angle_beta   90.00
_cell.angle_gamma   90.00
#
_symmetry.space_group_name_H-M   'P 1'
#
loop_
_entity.id
_entity.type
_entity.pdbx_description
1 polymer ?
#
loop_
_entity_poly.entity_id
_entity_poly.type
_entity_poly.pdbx_seq_one_letter_code
_entity_poly.pdbx_strand_id
1 'polypeptide(L)' 'MMSSAIAEMKKIQLVTKEYMTAEECARYLGLSRSAIYKLTHRKEIPFYKPSKRVMFKRTDIDAWIQKSYVQTK' A
#
# COMPACT_ATOMS: atom_id res chain seq x y z
N MET A 1 3.63 17.61 24.69
CA MET A 1 4.17 16.34 25.21
C MET A 1 3.26 15.13 24.92
N MET A 2 1.92 15.25 24.85
CA MET A 2 1.04 14.11 24.47
C MET A 2 0.94 13.83 22.95
N SER A 3 1.24 14.81 22.09
CA SER A 3 1.05 14.70 20.63
C SER A 3 2.07 13.78 19.94
N SER A 4 3.29 13.65 20.48
CA SER A 4 4.34 12.80 19.88
C SER A 4 4.06 11.31 20.07
N ALA A 5 3.53 10.90 21.23
CA ALA A 5 3.25 9.49 21.54
C ALA A 5 2.17 8.89 20.63
N ILE A 6 1.12 9.67 20.28
CA ILE A 6 0.07 9.24 19.36
C ILE A 6 0.63 9.05 17.94
N ALA A 7 1.57 9.91 17.53
CA ALA A 7 2.22 9.79 16.23
C ALA A 7 3.08 8.52 16.12
N GLU A 8 3.82 8.17 17.18
CA GLU A 8 4.60 6.93 17.24
C GLU A 8 3.71 5.68 17.28
N MET A 9 2.62 5.68 18.06
CA MET A 9 1.66 4.56 18.10
C MET A 9 1.01 4.30 16.73
N LYS A 10 0.68 5.37 15.99
CA LYS A 10 0.13 5.26 14.63
C LYS A 10 1.14 4.66 13.64
N LYS A 11 2.44 4.90 13.86
CA LYS A 11 3.54 4.36 13.04
C LYS A 11 3.70 2.85 13.25
N ILE A 12 3.56 2.37 14.49
CA ILE A 12 3.61 0.94 14.83
C ILE A 12 2.42 0.18 14.22
N GLN A 13 1.22 0.77 14.26
CA GLN A 13 0.01 0.19 13.65
C GLN A 13 0.09 0.00 12.13
N LEU A 14 0.91 0.79 11.42
CA LEU A 14 1.15 0.61 9.99
C LEU A 14 2.02 -0.61 9.67
N VAL A 15 2.86 -1.05 10.62
CA VAL A 15 3.76 -2.20 10.44
C VAL A 15 3.02 -3.52 10.67
N THR A 16 1.96 -3.52 11.49
CA THR A 16 1.19 -4.73 11.83
C THR A 16 -0.08 -4.93 11.00
N LYS A 17 -0.47 -3.98 10.15
CA LYS A 17 -1.64 -4.13 9.28
C LYS A 17 -1.29 -4.97 8.06
N GLU A 18 -1.84 -6.18 7.99
CA GLU A 18 -1.73 -7.04 6.80
C GLU A 18 -2.35 -6.41 5.56
N TYR A 19 -3.38 -5.56 5.74
CA TYR A 19 -4.09 -4.89 4.66
C TYR A 19 -3.94 -3.38 4.76
N MET A 20 -3.68 -2.77 3.61
CA MET A 20 -3.51 -1.35 3.41
C MET A 20 -4.65 -0.79 2.56
N THR A 21 -5.09 0.40 2.88
CA THR A 21 -5.98 1.20 2.01
C THR A 21 -5.21 1.73 0.78
N ALA A 22 -5.93 2.23 -0.23
CA ALA A 22 -5.29 2.91 -1.37
C ALA A 22 -4.39 4.08 -0.96
N GLU A 23 -4.73 4.78 0.12
CA GLU A 23 -3.91 5.89 0.64
C GLU A 23 -2.64 5.40 1.34
N GLU A 24 -2.73 4.30 2.08
CA GLU A 24 -1.57 3.66 2.69
C GLU A 24 -0.66 3.04 1.61
N CYS A 25 -1.23 2.40 0.59
CA CYS A 25 -0.51 1.86 -0.56
C CYS A 25 0.21 2.95 -1.35
N ALA A 26 -0.45 4.08 -1.59
CA ALA A 26 0.16 5.25 -2.21
C ALA A 26 1.39 5.74 -1.42
N ARG A 27 1.25 5.89 -0.08
CA ARG A 27 2.36 6.28 0.78
C ARG A 27 3.48 5.24 0.83
N TYR A 28 3.14 3.96 0.82
CA TYR A 28 4.11 2.87 0.86
C TYR A 28 4.95 2.79 -0.41
N LEU A 29 4.32 2.93 -1.58
CA LEU A 29 4.98 2.88 -2.88
C LEU A 29 5.61 4.23 -3.30
N GLY A 30 5.38 5.30 -2.55
CA GLY A 30 5.79 6.65 -2.93
C GLY A 30 5.05 7.20 -4.16
N LEU A 31 3.83 6.69 -4.43
CA LEU A 31 3.01 7.05 -5.59
C LEU A 31 1.84 7.95 -5.19
N SER A 32 1.25 8.66 -6.16
CA SER A 32 0.01 9.40 -5.93
C SER A 32 -1.20 8.46 -5.82
N ARG A 33 -2.24 8.86 -5.07
CA ARG A 33 -3.51 8.09 -4.98
C ARG A 33 -4.10 7.81 -6.37
N SER A 34 -4.04 8.80 -7.26
CA SER A 34 -4.50 8.66 -8.65
C SER A 34 -3.71 7.61 -9.43
N ALA A 35 -2.40 7.49 -9.20
CA ALA A 35 -1.58 6.44 -9.80
C ALA A 35 -2.00 5.05 -9.29
N ILE A 36 -2.23 4.89 -7.98
CA ILE A 36 -2.74 3.63 -7.41
C ILE A 36 -4.09 3.25 -8.03
N TYR A 37 -5.03 4.20 -8.17
CA TYR A 37 -6.31 3.93 -8.82
C TYR A 37 -6.17 3.59 -10.31
N LYS A 38 -5.25 4.23 -11.04
CA LYS A 38 -4.93 3.86 -12.43
C LYS A 38 -4.42 2.43 -12.53
N LEU A 39 -3.45 2.06 -11.68
CA LEU A 39 -2.90 0.70 -11.63
C LEU A 39 -3.97 -0.33 -11.26
N THR A 40 -4.85 0.02 -10.30
CA THR A 40 -5.98 -0.83 -9.88
C THR A 40 -6.97 -1.03 -11.03
N HIS A 41 -7.32 0.04 -11.74
CA HIS A 41 -8.23 -0.02 -12.89
C HIS A 41 -7.65 -0.86 -14.03
N ARG A 42 -6.34 -0.77 -14.27
CA ARG A 42 -5.61 -1.58 -15.25
C ARG A 42 -5.32 -3.01 -14.79
N LYS A 43 -5.62 -3.33 -13.52
CA LYS A 43 -5.31 -4.62 -12.87
C LYS A 43 -3.81 -4.97 -12.89
N GLU A 44 -2.96 -3.95 -12.90
CA GLU A 44 -1.50 -4.12 -12.92
C GLU A 44 -0.92 -4.33 -11.52
N ILE A 45 -1.62 -3.85 -10.48
CA ILE A 45 -1.26 -4.01 -9.06
C ILE A 45 -2.20 -5.03 -8.40
N PRO A 46 -1.71 -5.94 -7.53
CA PRO A 46 -2.56 -6.85 -6.77
C PRO A 46 -3.49 -6.07 -5.83
N PHE A 47 -4.79 -6.33 -5.90
CA PHE A 47 -5.76 -5.68 -5.03
C PHE A 47 -6.89 -6.64 -4.64
N TYR A 48 -7.48 -6.39 -3.48
CA TYR A 48 -8.63 -7.10 -2.94
C TYR A 48 -9.83 -6.16 -2.88
N LYS A 49 -10.99 -6.66 -3.29
CA LYS A 49 -12.25 -5.92 -3.25
C LYS A 49 -13.36 -6.76 -2.60
N PRO A 50 -13.30 -6.99 -1.27
CA PRO A 50 -14.34 -7.76 -0.59
C PRO A 50 -15.70 -7.04 -0.55
N SER A 51 -15.76 -5.73 -0.84
CA SER A 51 -17.02 -4.96 -0.95
C SER A 51 -16.85 -3.71 -1.83
N LYS A 52 -17.16 -2.50 -1.31
CA LYS A 52 -16.99 -1.21 -2.04
C LYS A 52 -15.59 -0.61 -1.90
N ARG A 53 -14.73 -1.15 -1.03
CA ARG A 53 -13.39 -0.62 -0.75
C ARG A 53 -12.32 -1.51 -1.37
N VAL A 54 -11.29 -0.86 -1.92
CA VAL A 54 -10.09 -1.51 -2.41
C VAL A 54 -9.09 -1.62 -1.27
N MET A 55 -8.59 -2.82 -1.03
CA MET A 55 -7.55 -3.13 -0.06
C MET A 55 -6.35 -3.78 -0.74
N PHE A 56 -5.18 -3.58 -0.18
CA PHE A 56 -3.91 -4.07 -0.72
C PHE A 56 -3.24 -4.89 0.38
N LYS A 57 -2.99 -6.17 0.12
CA LYS A 57 -2.27 -7.00 1.09
C LYS A 57 -0.78 -6.72 0.96
N ARG A 58 -0.10 -6.43 2.06
CA ARG A 58 1.30 -6.01 2.05
C ARG A 58 2.22 -7.01 1.34
N THR A 59 2.08 -8.29 1.67
CA THR A 59 2.85 -9.39 1.09
C THR A 59 2.74 -9.47 -0.42
N ASP A 60 1.56 -9.17 -0.96
CA ASP A 60 1.28 -9.29 -2.38
C ASP A 60 1.85 -8.09 -3.14
N ILE A 61 1.82 -6.91 -2.51
CA ILE A 61 2.51 -5.73 -3.03
C ILE A 61 4.02 -5.94 -3.02
N ASP A 62 4.58 -6.49 -1.95
CA ASP A 62 6.02 -6.79 -1.87
C ASP A 62 6.43 -7.79 -2.95
N ALA A 63 5.67 -8.88 -3.12
CA ALA A 63 5.90 -9.85 -4.19
C ALA A 63 5.75 -9.23 -5.59
N TRP A 64 4.79 -8.32 -5.78
CA TRP A 64 4.61 -7.60 -7.03
C TRP A 64 5.77 -6.65 -7.34
N ILE A 65 6.29 -5.93 -6.35
CA ILE A 65 7.49 -5.08 -6.50
C ILE A 65 8.68 -5.96 -6.91
N GLN A 66 8.89 -7.08 -6.22
CA GLN A 66 9.98 -8.02 -6.53
C GLN A 66 9.86 -8.58 -7.95
N LYS A 67 8.63 -8.89 -8.41
CA LYS A 67 8.38 -9.35 -9.78
C LYS A 67 8.56 -8.24 -10.82
N SER A 68 8.24 -7.00 -10.47
CA SER A 68 8.34 -5.83 -11.34
C SER A 68 9.73 -5.23 -11.38
N TYR A 69 10.65 -5.67 -10.50
CA TYR A 69 12.06 -5.31 -10.54
C TYR A 69 12.69 -5.91 -11.80
N VAL A 70 12.62 -5.16 -12.89
CA VAL A 70 13.47 -5.39 -14.04
C VAL A 70 14.85 -4.92 -13.61
N GLN A 71 15.80 -5.84 -13.48
CA GLN A 71 17.20 -5.51 -13.27
C GLN A 71 17.65 -4.71 -14.50
N THR A 72 17.62 -3.38 -14.39
CA THR A 72 18.20 -2.50 -15.42
C THR A 72 19.69 -2.83 -15.46
N LYS A 73 20.14 -3.35 -16.61
CA LYS A 73 21.56 -3.57 -16.92
C LYS A 73 22.32 -2.25 -16.98
#